data_AF-A0A9Q1HJY7-F1
#
_entry.id   AF-A0A9Q1HJY7-F1
#
_cell.length_a   1.000
_cell.length_b   1.000
_cell.length_c   1.000
_cell.angle_alpha   90.00
_cell.angle_beta   90.00
_cell.angle_gamma   90.00
#
_symmetry.space_group_name_H-M   'P 1'
#
loop_
_entity.id
_entity.type
_entity.pdbx_description
1 polymer ?
#
loop_
_entity_poly.entity_id
_entity_poly.type
_entity_poly.pdbx_seq_one_letter_code
_entity_poly.pdbx_strand_id
1 'polypeptide(L)' 'MQSSGEHGVILFSLGSYVTQLPDKFVKLFQEAFAKLPQKVIWQWKGKAPPMNMPENVKTMSWLPQNDLLGTDSLQL' A
#
# COMPACT_ATOMS: atom_id res chain seq x y z
N MET A 1 -17.72 3.31 -2.68
CA MET A 1 -16.35 3.74 -2.34
C MET A 1 -16.11 5.02 -3.12
N GLN A 2 -16.03 6.16 -2.46
CA GLN A 2 -15.85 7.43 -3.17
C GLN A 2 -14.88 8.31 -2.38
N SER A 3 -14.01 8.97 -3.14
CA SER A 3 -12.87 9.78 -2.74
C SER A 3 -11.55 9.02 -2.60
N SER A 4 -10.93 8.72 -3.74
CA SER A 4 -9.47 8.76 -3.86
C SER A 4 -8.91 10.20 -3.80
N GLY A 5 -9.77 11.22 -3.71
CA GLY A 5 -9.37 12.63 -3.63
C GLY A 5 -8.61 13.14 -4.86
N GLU A 6 -8.27 14.42 -4.83
CA GLU A 6 -7.52 15.16 -5.85
C GLU A 6 -6.11 14.60 -6.13
N HIS A 7 -5.60 13.76 -5.24
CA HIS A 7 -4.21 13.29 -5.26
C HIS A 7 -4.02 11.84 -5.74
N GLY A 8 -5.10 11.08 -5.91
CA GLY A 8 -5.04 9.68 -6.36
C GLY A 8 -4.58 8.68 -5.28
N VAL A 9 -4.24 7.46 -5.72
CA VAL A 9 -3.86 6.33 -4.85
C VAL A 9 -2.49 5.79 -5.27
N ILE A 10 -1.64 5.49 -4.29
CA ILE A 10 -0.34 4.84 -4.50
C ILE A 10 -0.49 3.35 -4.21
N LEU A 11 -0.09 2.52 -5.17
CA LEU A 11 0.05 1.09 -5.00
C LEU A 11 1.52 0.75 -4.72
N PHE A 12 1.82 0.24 -3.54
CA PHE A 12 3.18 -0.12 -3.15
C PHE A 12 3.33 -1.63 -2.99
N SER A 13 4.26 -2.22 -3.75
CA SER A 13 4.61 -3.64 -3.66
C SER A 13 6.10 -3.85 -3.89
N LEU A 14 6.67 -4.89 -3.27
CA LEU A 14 8.10 -5.24 -3.37
C LEU A 14 8.32 -6.53 -4.18
N GLY A 15 7.34 -6.91 -5.00
CA GLY A 15 7.39 -8.12 -5.82
C GLY A 15 7.30 -9.42 -5.02
N SER A 16 7.64 -10.53 -5.66
CA SER A 16 7.54 -11.90 -5.11
C SER A 16 8.67 -12.27 -4.16
N TYR A 17 9.88 -11.77 -4.39
CA TYR A 17 11.09 -12.18 -3.66
C TYR A 17 11.18 -11.61 -2.25
N VAL A 18 10.59 -10.45 -1.99
CA VAL A 18 10.58 -9.84 -0.67
C VAL A 18 9.37 -10.36 0.11
N THR A 19 9.61 -11.36 0.96
CA THR A 19 8.57 -11.99 1.79
C THR A 19 8.45 -11.38 3.17
N GLN A 20 9.55 -10.83 3.70
CA GLN A 20 9.61 -10.16 5.00
C GLN A 20 10.51 -8.93 4.92
N LEU A 21 10.09 -7.87 5.60
CA LEU A 21 10.82 -6.62 5.67
C LEU A 21 11.31 -6.41 7.11
N PRO A 22 12.60 -6.17 7.34
CA PRO A 22 13.09 -5.81 8.68
C PRO A 22 12.37 -4.57 9.23
N ASP A 23 12.09 -4.55 10.53
CA ASP A 23 11.30 -3.49 11.20
C ASP A 23 11.84 -2.08 10.94
N LYS A 24 13.17 -1.92 10.81
CA LYS A 24 13.79 -0.63 10.48
C LYS A 24 13.28 -0.04 9.16
N PHE A 25 13.04 -0.88 8.16
CA PHE A 25 12.54 -0.44 6.87
C PHE A 25 11.03 -0.25 6.91
N VAL A 26 10.31 -1.06 7.70
CA VAL A 26 8.87 -0.89 7.92
C VAL A 26 8.60 0.49 8.50
N LYS A 27 9.34 0.85 9.55
CA LYS A 27 9.27 2.17 10.18
C LYS A 27 9.60 3.30 9.20
N LEU A 28 10.65 3.13 8.40
CA LEU A 28 11.03 4.11 7.39
C LEU A 28 9.92 4.34 6.36
N PHE A 29 9.26 3.27 5.89
CA PHE A 29 8.13 3.39 4.97
C PHE A 29 6.90 4.02 5.63
N GLN A 30 6.60 3.68 6.88
CA GLN A 30 5.51 4.33 7.63
C GLN A 30 5.74 5.83 7.76
N GLU A 31 6.95 6.26 8.14
CA GLU A 31 7.32 7.67 8.25
C GLU A 31 7.27 8.39 6.90
N ALA A 32 7.66 7.73 5.82
CA ALA A 32 7.60 8.28 4.47
C ALA A 32 6.14 8.43 4.00
N PHE A 33 5.32 7.39 4.15
CA PHE A 33 3.93 7.39 3.70
C PHE A 33 3.06 8.37 4.48
N ALA A 34 3.31 8.56 5.78
CA ALA A 34 2.59 9.55 6.59
C ALA A 34 2.75 11.00 6.07
N LYS A 35 3.81 11.28 5.30
CA LYS A 35 4.06 12.60 4.71
C LYS A 35 3.36 12.79 3.35
N LEU A 36 2.80 11.72 2.79
CA LEU A 36 2.15 11.77 1.48
C LEU A 36 0.67 12.14 1.62
N PRO A 37 0.16 13.05 0.78
CA PRO A 37 -1.27 13.38 0.76
C PRO A 37 -2.14 12.28 0.13
N GLN A 38 -1.54 11.32 -0.59
CA GLN A 38 -2.24 10.19 -1.20
C GLN A 38 -2.59 9.11 -0.18
N LYS A 39 -3.64 8.35 -0.50
CA LYS A 39 -3.87 7.05 0.11
C LYS A 39 -2.86 6.04 -0.46
N VAL A 40 -2.29 5.21 0.39
CA VAL A 40 -1.32 4.18 0.02
C VAL A 40 -1.92 2.80 0.29
N ILE A 41 -1.94 1.95 -0.72
CA ILE A 41 -2.23 0.53 -0.57
C ILE A 41 -0.90 -0.21 -0.62
N TRP A 42 -0.50 -0.81 0.50
CA TRP A 42 0.73 -1.58 0.61
C TRP A 42 0.42 -3.08 0.54
N GLN A 43 0.94 -3.76 -0.48
CA GLN A 43 1.02 -5.21 -0.50
C GLN A 43 1.91 -5.74 0.62
N TRP A 44 1.30 -6.25 1.68
CA TRP A 44 1.99 -6.75 2.86
C TRP A 44 1.98 -8.28 2.87
N LYS A 45 3.18 -8.89 2.87
CA LYS A 45 3.36 -10.35 2.87
C LYS A 45 3.77 -10.94 4.22
N GLY A 46 3.92 -10.10 5.24
CA GLY A 46 4.22 -10.55 6.61
C GLY A 46 3.01 -11.23 7.26
N LYS A 47 3.27 -12.02 8.31
CA LYS A 47 2.23 -12.79 9.03
C LYS A 47 1.13 -11.92 9.65
N ALA A 48 1.49 -10.72 10.11
CA ALA A 48 0.58 -9.75 10.68
C ALA A 48 0.93 -8.34 10.17
N PRO A 49 -0.06 -7.45 9.99
CA PRO A 49 0.20 -6.05 9.67
C PRO A 49 1.09 -5.38 10.73
N PRO A 50 1.97 -4.44 10.34
CA PRO A 50 2.74 -3.66 11.31
C PRO A 50 1.84 -2.83 12.24
N MET A 51 2.25 -2.70 13.49
CA MET A 51 1.65 -1.72 14.41
C MET A 51 1.96 -0.29 13.95
N ASN A 52 1.14 0.67 14.37
CA ASN A 52 1.32 2.11 14.09
C ASN A 52 1.31 2.46 12.59
N MET A 53 0.43 1.82 11.83
CA MET A 53 0.23 2.19 10.43
C MET A 53 -0.36 3.60 10.31
N PRO A 54 0.16 4.47 9.45
CA PRO A 54 -0.44 5.80 9.21
C PRO A 54 -1.87 5.67 8.69
N GLU A 55 -2.73 6.64 9.01
CA GLU A 55 -4.16 6.62 8.63
C GLU A 55 -4.39 6.57 7.12
N ASN A 56 -3.46 7.13 6.33
CA ASN A 56 -3.52 7.10 4.87
C ASN A 56 -3.01 5.78 4.27
N VAL A 57 -2.55 4.81 5.07
CA VAL A 57 -1.97 3.54 4.58
C VAL A 57 -2.87 2.37 4.94
N LYS A 58 -3.22 1.55 3.93
CA LYS A 58 -3.95 0.29 4.10
C LYS A 58 -3.07 -0.87 3.61
N THR A 59 -2.98 -1.93 4.41
CA THR A 59 -2.27 -3.16 4.01
C THR A 59 -3.22 -4.17 3.38
N MET A 60 -2.74 -4.89 2.38
CA MET A 60 -3.46 -6.00 1.72
C MET A 60 -2.50 -7.15 1.46
N SER A 61 -2.93 -8.39 1.67
CA SER A 61 -2.11 -9.59 1.41
C SER A 61 -1.93 -9.89 -0.07
N TRP A 62 -2.89 -9.46 -0.89
CA TRP A 62 -2.89 -9.67 -2.32
C TRP A 62 -3.50 -8.47 -3.02
N LEU A 63 -2.96 -8.17 -4.21
CA LEU A 63 -3.46 -7.14 -5.09
C LEU A 63 -3.78 -7.82 -6.42
N PRO A 64 -5.00 -7.66 -6.95
CA PRO A 64 -5.30 -8.09 -8.31
C PRO A 64 -4.61 -7.14 -9.29
N GLN A 65 -3.31 -7.29 -9.47
CA GLN A 65 -2.52 -6.39 -10.34
C GLN A 65 -3.07 -6.40 -11.78
N ASN A 66 -3.61 -7.54 -12.23
CA ASN A 66 -4.27 -7.65 -13.54
C ASN A 66 -5.64 -6.97 -13.58
N ASP A 67 -6.44 -7.01 -12.51
CA ASP A 67 -7.74 -6.32 -12.49
C ASP A 67 -7.58 -4.79 -12.34
N LEU A 68 -6.42 -4.34 -11.83
CA LEU A 68 -6.08 -2.92 -11.66
C LEU A 68 -5.41 -2.29 -12.89
N LEU A 69 -4.75 -3.08 -13.75
CA LEU A 69 -3.99 -2.61 -14.92
C LEU A 69 -4.60 -3.05 -16.26
N GLY A 70 -5.53 -4.01 -16.27
CA GLY A 70 -6.11 -4.60 -17.48
C GLY A 70 -7.40 -3.95 -17.99
N THR A 71 -7.91 -2.93 -17.31
CA THR A 71 -9.11 -2.19 -17.69
C THR A 71 -8.89 -0.69 -17.46
N ASP A 72 -9.44 0.16 -18.34
CA ASP A 72 -9.32 1.63 -18.34
C ASP A 72 -9.87 2.34 -17.09
N SER A 73 -10.11 1.64 -15.98
CA SER A 73 -10.78 2.20 -14.81
C SER A 73 -10.37 1.48 -13.52
N LEU A 74 -9.49 2.12 -12.76
CA LEU A 74 -9.33 1.84 -11.32
C LEU A 74 -10.62 2.23 -10.59
N GLN A 75 -11.54 1.28 -10.39
CA GLN A 75 -12.69 1.46 -9.51
C GLN A 75 -12.30 0.95 -8.12
N LEU A 76 -11.76 1.87 -7.31
CA LEU A 76 -11.69 1.70 -5.85
C LEU A 76 -12.92 2.36 -5.23
#